data_AF-A0A1H9IS61-F1
#
_entry.id   AF-A0A1H9IS61-F1
#
_cell.length_a   1.000
_cell.length_b   1.000
_cell.length_c   1.000
_cell.angle_alpha   90.00
_cell.angle_beta   90.00
_cell.angle_gamma   90.00
#
_symmetry.space_group_name_H-M   'P 1'
#
loop_
_entity.id
_entity.type
_entity.pdbx_description
1 polymer ?
#
loop_
_entity_poly.entity_id
_entity_poly.type
_entity_poly.pdbx_seq_one_letter_code
_entity_poly.pdbx_strand_id
1 'polypeptide(L)'
;MNNQNKQHKADQNTSPLLVEKEKEVNLSRSLYELEREIEQLNLEIKHDEKVMKNMQKSPMWKVAKWFQKLKSVQKTNQYQIKELEDQIQSLKALLYTTKSELNLLNVNDRQLNTYKIMQMLAEEHHRGNLLQYLSNLIEQKKLHDQNYKNTLHHAARLLMKGKEDYQKVAYDQILNALKTEDIPEFMVRSGFKDKPVSLSPAASFRASLTMRMRQQQLTQSLPEWPLDQKELAYQFVDQFDVRRPYTDDMVYSLDKIPTKDGIVIKPEDGAGSRGVYLVHSSTKIADIKRNQTLFSIEQLKKHMQQDLNSGWVESDQWKIEELIYEDQTQHIPARDIKFYCFYGKVALILEITRYPELQYCWWTRDGQPIKTGKYEHELFKGEGVDAEELKMVEELSLNIPAPFLRIDFLKSEDGLVFGEFTPKPGNYDEFSDEIDEWLGNEYLEADNRLTHDLLNGKKFRLLEDKNK
;
A
#
# COMPACT_ATOMS: atom_id res chain seq x y z
N MET A 1 -52.06 53.28 0.64
CA MET A 1 -51.28 53.70 -0.55
C MET A 1 -49.85 53.92 -0.08
N ASN A 2 -48.79 53.23 -0.48
CA ASN A 2 -48.57 52.29 -1.58
C ASN A 2 -47.74 51.12 -1.06
N ASN A 3 -48.16 49.93 -1.46
CA ASN A 3 -47.54 48.65 -1.22
C ASN A 3 -47.12 48.15 -2.60
N GLN A 4 -45.86 48.37 -3.01
CA GLN A 4 -45.27 47.84 -4.26
C GLN A 4 -43.78 48.23 -4.34
N ASN A 5 -42.90 47.39 -3.79
CA ASN A 5 -41.52 47.16 -4.27
C ASN A 5 -40.77 46.14 -3.38
N LYS A 6 -41.33 44.95 -3.24
CA LYS A 6 -40.65 43.78 -2.69
C LYS A 6 -40.94 42.57 -3.58
N GLN A 7 -40.32 42.54 -4.75
CA GLN A 7 -40.17 41.33 -5.56
C GLN A 7 -39.11 41.62 -6.62
N HIS A 8 -37.90 41.15 -6.35
CA HIS A 8 -36.85 40.72 -7.31
C HIS A 8 -35.50 40.79 -6.61
N LYS A 9 -35.14 39.70 -5.93
CA LYS A 9 -33.79 39.20 -5.65
C LYS A 9 -33.92 37.99 -4.73
N ALA A 10 -34.52 36.94 -5.27
CA ALA A 10 -34.54 35.61 -4.68
C ALA A 10 -34.40 34.63 -5.84
N ASP A 11 -33.25 34.67 -6.48
CA ASP A 11 -32.75 33.59 -7.32
C ASP A 11 -31.23 33.65 -7.24
N GLN A 12 -30.61 32.46 -7.23
CA GLN A 12 -29.17 32.19 -7.14
C GLN A 12 -28.63 31.95 -5.71
N ASN A 13 -29.15 30.90 -5.08
CA ASN A 13 -28.31 30.06 -4.22
C ASN A 13 -28.81 28.60 -4.32
N THR A 14 -28.87 28.07 -5.53
CA THR A 14 -29.01 26.63 -5.76
C THR A 14 -27.75 25.98 -5.22
N SER A 15 -27.91 25.18 -4.17
CA SER A 15 -26.80 24.41 -3.57
C SER A 15 -26.07 23.63 -4.67
N PRO A 16 -24.72 23.66 -4.73
CA PRO A 16 -23.93 22.92 -5.72
C PRO A 16 -24.34 21.44 -5.84
N LEU A 17 -24.77 20.85 -4.73
CA LEU A 17 -25.27 19.47 -4.64
C LEU A 17 -26.57 19.21 -5.43
N LEU A 18 -27.45 20.21 -5.55
CA LEU A 18 -28.69 20.08 -6.34
C LEU A 18 -28.39 20.16 -7.84
N VAL A 19 -27.43 20.99 -8.23
CA VAL A 19 -26.97 21.14 -9.61
C VAL A 19 -26.27 19.87 -10.09
N GLU A 20 -25.46 19.23 -9.25
CA GLU A 20 -24.81 17.96 -9.56
C GLU A 20 -25.80 16.80 -9.72
N LYS A 21 -26.81 16.69 -8.85
CA LYS A 21 -27.87 15.68 -8.97
C LYS A 21 -28.72 15.86 -10.23
N GLU A 22 -29.04 17.10 -10.58
CA GLU A 22 -29.78 17.39 -11.81
C GLU A 22 -28.94 17.04 -13.05
N LYS A 23 -27.63 17.29 -13.02
CA LYS A 23 -26.68 16.88 -14.05
C LYS A 23 -26.59 15.35 -14.20
N GLU A 24 -26.51 14.62 -13.08
CA GLU A 24 -26.48 13.15 -13.06
C GLU A 24 -27.74 12.52 -13.66
N VAL A 25 -28.92 13.03 -13.29
CA VAL A 25 -30.22 12.59 -13.85
C VAL A 25 -30.28 12.86 -15.36
N ASN A 26 -29.80 14.01 -15.81
CA ASN A 26 -29.79 14.36 -17.24
C ASN A 26 -28.83 13.48 -18.04
N LEU A 27 -27.64 13.17 -17.51
CA LEU A 27 -26.69 12.26 -18.14
C LEU A 27 -27.21 10.82 -18.17
N SER A 28 -27.87 10.36 -17.11
CA SER A 28 -28.51 9.03 -17.05
C SER A 28 -29.61 8.90 -18.12
N ARG A 29 -30.42 9.94 -18.29
CA ARG A 29 -31.45 10.00 -19.33
C ARG A 29 -30.83 9.97 -20.72
N SER A 30 -29.78 10.78 -20.94
CA SER A 30 -29.06 10.81 -22.22
C SER A 30 -28.43 9.45 -22.57
N LEU A 31 -27.86 8.74 -21.59
CA LEU A 31 -27.36 7.37 -21.80
C LEU A 31 -28.45 6.41 -22.26
N TYR A 32 -29.59 6.42 -21.59
CA TYR A 32 -30.73 5.58 -21.95
C TYR A 32 -31.23 5.88 -23.37
N GLU A 33 -31.31 7.15 -23.75
CA GLU A 33 -31.72 7.58 -25.08
C GLU A 33 -30.73 7.11 -26.16
N LEU A 34 -29.42 7.28 -25.92
CA LEU A 34 -28.37 6.83 -26.85
C LEU A 34 -28.35 5.30 -27.01
N GLU A 35 -28.53 4.54 -25.93
CA GLU A 35 -28.63 3.08 -25.99
C GLU A 35 -29.82 2.62 -26.83
N ARG A 36 -30.98 3.29 -26.67
CA ARG A 36 -32.20 3.00 -27.43
C ARG A 36 -32.08 3.38 -28.91
N GLU A 37 -31.42 4.49 -29.21
CA GLU A 37 -31.18 4.94 -30.59
C GLU A 37 -30.26 3.96 -31.33
N ILE A 38 -29.18 3.52 -30.68
CA ILE A 38 -28.30 2.46 -31.22
C ILE A 38 -29.09 1.16 -31.46
N GLU A 39 -29.96 0.76 -30.52
CA GLU A 39 -30.79 -0.43 -30.67
C GLU A 39 -31.73 -0.32 -31.89
N GLN A 40 -32.37 0.84 -32.07
CA GLN A 40 -33.26 1.10 -33.20
C GLN A 40 -32.53 1.06 -34.54
N LEU A 41 -31.38 1.75 -34.67
CA LEU A 41 -30.59 1.74 -35.90
C LEU A 41 -30.12 0.32 -36.27
N ASN A 42 -29.76 -0.50 -35.28
CA ASN A 42 -29.42 -1.90 -35.51
C ASN A 42 -30.61 -2.74 -36.02
N LEU A 43 -31.83 -2.44 -35.58
CA LEU A 43 -33.05 -3.10 -36.10
C LEU A 43 -33.34 -2.67 -37.55
N GLU A 44 -33.12 -1.40 -37.89
CA GLU A 44 -33.26 -0.86 -39.24
C GLU A 44 -32.26 -1.50 -40.22
N ILE A 45 -30.98 -1.59 -39.85
CA ILE A 45 -29.96 -2.30 -40.64
C ILE A 45 -30.39 -3.76 -40.88
N LYS A 46 -30.83 -4.48 -39.84
CA LYS A 46 -31.30 -5.87 -39.99
C LYS A 46 -32.52 -5.99 -40.90
N HIS A 47 -33.43 -5.01 -40.86
CA HIS A 47 -34.59 -4.96 -41.74
C HIS A 47 -34.15 -4.76 -43.20
N ASP A 48 -33.29 -3.77 -43.46
CA ASP A 48 -32.80 -3.44 -44.79
C ASP A 48 -31.98 -4.58 -45.40
N GLU A 49 -31.14 -5.25 -44.61
CA GLU A 49 -30.44 -6.46 -45.03
C GLU A 49 -31.40 -7.59 -45.42
N LYS A 50 -32.48 -7.78 -44.64
CA LYS A 50 -33.50 -8.81 -44.93
C LYS A 50 -34.28 -8.47 -46.18
N VAL A 51 -34.66 -7.22 -46.36
CA VAL A 51 -35.32 -6.69 -47.56
C VAL A 51 -34.41 -6.88 -48.78
N MET A 52 -33.13 -6.55 -48.67
CA MET A 52 -32.12 -6.79 -49.70
C MET A 52 -31.99 -8.28 -50.07
N LYS A 53 -31.88 -9.18 -49.08
CA LYS A 53 -31.83 -10.64 -49.30
C LYS A 53 -33.09 -11.17 -49.97
N ASN A 54 -34.26 -10.66 -49.59
CA ASN A 54 -35.54 -11.06 -50.19
C ASN A 54 -35.69 -10.54 -51.62
N MET A 55 -35.29 -9.29 -51.89
CA MET A 55 -35.25 -8.73 -53.24
C MET A 55 -34.34 -9.55 -54.16
N GLN A 56 -33.14 -9.94 -53.69
CA GLN A 56 -32.21 -10.77 -54.46
C GLN A 56 -32.75 -12.17 -54.82
N LYS A 57 -33.67 -12.71 -54.01
CA LYS A 57 -34.29 -14.03 -54.23
C LYS A 57 -35.52 -13.98 -55.14
N SER A 58 -36.10 -12.80 -55.39
CA SER A 58 -37.33 -12.65 -56.18
C SER A 58 -37.14 -13.04 -57.66
N PRO A 59 -38.12 -13.73 -58.30
CA PRO A 59 -38.08 -14.04 -59.73
C PRO A 59 -37.92 -12.80 -60.61
N MET A 60 -38.51 -11.68 -60.19
CA MET A 60 -38.44 -10.39 -60.88
C MET A 60 -37.01 -9.80 -60.85
N TRP A 61 -36.24 -10.05 -59.78
CA TRP A 61 -34.85 -9.63 -59.68
C TRP A 61 -33.94 -10.45 -60.60
N LYS A 62 -34.21 -11.76 -60.78
CA LYS A 62 -33.47 -12.61 -61.72
C LYS A 62 -33.66 -12.19 -63.18
N VAL A 63 -34.86 -11.73 -63.55
CA VAL A 63 -35.17 -11.18 -64.89
C VAL A 63 -34.57 -9.79 -65.06
N ALA A 64 -34.72 -8.92 -64.07
CA ALA A 64 -34.24 -7.55 -64.14
C ALA A 64 -32.72 -7.43 -63.97
N LYS A 65 -32.00 -8.49 -63.54
CA LYS A 65 -30.54 -8.61 -63.65
C LYS A 65 -30.04 -8.48 -65.10
N TRP A 66 -30.91 -8.75 -66.07
CA TRP A 66 -30.66 -8.60 -67.51
C TRP A 66 -30.79 -7.15 -68.00
N PHE A 67 -31.48 -6.28 -67.24
CA PHE A 67 -31.60 -4.85 -67.51
C PHE A 67 -30.79 -4.03 -66.48
N GLN A 68 -29.81 -3.25 -66.92
CA GLN A 68 -28.80 -2.59 -66.06
C GLN A 68 -29.34 -1.58 -65.01
N LYS A 69 -30.64 -1.27 -64.96
CA LYS A 69 -31.25 -0.25 -64.07
C LYS A 69 -31.28 -0.63 -62.58
N LEU A 70 -31.12 -1.90 -62.18
CA LEU A 70 -31.15 -2.30 -60.76
C LEU A 70 -29.83 -2.12 -60.01
N LYS A 71 -28.70 -1.92 -60.71
CA LYS A 71 -27.41 -1.65 -60.06
C LYS A 71 -27.42 -0.33 -59.27
N SER A 72 -28.23 0.66 -59.67
CA SER A 72 -28.36 1.92 -58.93
C SER A 72 -29.09 1.72 -57.59
N VAL A 73 -30.20 0.96 -57.57
CA VAL A 73 -30.96 0.68 -56.34
C VAL A 73 -30.15 -0.12 -55.31
N GLN A 74 -29.40 -1.13 -55.77
CA GLN A 74 -28.51 -1.87 -54.89
C GLN A 74 -27.40 -0.99 -54.29
N LYS A 75 -26.87 -0.04 -55.08
CA LYS A 75 -25.85 0.92 -54.62
C LYS A 75 -26.44 1.94 -53.64
N THR A 76 -27.70 2.36 -53.83
CA THR A 76 -28.41 3.25 -52.91
C THR A 76 -28.63 2.59 -51.55
N ASN A 77 -29.10 1.34 -51.52
CA ASN A 77 -29.34 0.63 -50.25
C ASN A 77 -28.03 0.29 -49.52
N GLN A 78 -26.95 -0.02 -50.24
CA GLN A 78 -25.63 -0.20 -49.64
C GLN A 78 -25.06 1.09 -49.05
N TYR A 79 -25.33 2.24 -49.70
CA TYR A 79 -24.96 3.54 -49.18
C TYR A 79 -25.73 3.87 -47.89
N GLN A 80 -27.03 3.57 -47.85
CA GLN A 80 -27.86 3.75 -46.65
C GLN A 80 -27.39 2.90 -45.47
N ILE A 81 -27.07 1.61 -45.68
CA ILE A 81 -26.53 0.76 -44.61
C ILE A 81 -25.21 1.34 -44.08
N LYS A 82 -24.31 1.79 -44.97
CA LYS A 82 -23.04 2.39 -44.56
C LYS A 82 -23.24 3.68 -43.76
N GLU A 83 -24.18 4.52 -44.16
CA GLU A 83 -24.53 5.75 -43.45
C GLU A 83 -25.07 5.46 -42.04
N LEU A 84 -25.92 4.43 -41.88
CA LEU A 84 -26.40 3.96 -40.58
C LEU A 84 -25.27 3.37 -39.72
N GLU A 85 -24.32 2.65 -40.31
CA GLU A 85 -23.14 2.14 -39.60
C GLU A 85 -22.24 3.27 -39.08
N ASP A 86 -22.01 4.31 -39.89
CA ASP A 86 -21.23 5.49 -39.50
C ASP A 86 -21.95 6.27 -38.35
N GLN A 87 -23.28 6.34 -38.38
CA GLN A 87 -24.09 6.90 -37.29
C GLN A 87 -24.01 6.08 -36.00
N ILE A 88 -24.07 4.75 -36.09
CA ILE A 88 -23.88 3.88 -34.91
C ILE A 88 -22.49 4.09 -34.31
N GLN A 89 -21.46 4.26 -35.13
CA GLN A 89 -20.11 4.48 -34.64
C GLN A 89 -19.97 5.82 -33.91
N SER A 90 -20.58 6.89 -34.42
CA SER A 90 -20.57 8.21 -33.75
C SER A 90 -21.39 8.20 -32.45
N LEU A 91 -22.57 7.55 -32.43
CA LEU A 91 -23.38 7.39 -31.24
C LEU A 91 -22.70 6.54 -30.17
N LYS A 92 -21.95 5.50 -30.55
CA LYS A 92 -21.13 4.72 -29.60
C LYS A 92 -20.02 5.55 -28.97
N ALA A 93 -19.38 6.43 -29.74
CA ALA A 93 -18.38 7.35 -29.19
C ALA A 93 -19.00 8.34 -28.21
N LEU A 94 -20.19 8.86 -28.53
CA LEU A 94 -20.95 9.76 -27.65
C LEU A 94 -21.41 9.04 -26.37
N LEU A 95 -21.96 7.83 -26.48
CA LEU A 95 -22.34 6.99 -25.34
C LEU A 95 -21.14 6.75 -24.42
N TYR A 96 -19.99 6.45 -25.01
CA TYR A 96 -18.76 6.27 -24.25
C TYR A 96 -18.37 7.54 -23.47
N THR A 97 -18.41 8.72 -24.09
CA THR A 97 -18.13 9.99 -23.40
C THR A 97 -19.13 10.29 -22.29
N THR A 98 -20.43 10.11 -22.54
CA THR A 98 -21.49 10.35 -21.55
C THR A 98 -21.39 9.37 -20.38
N LYS A 99 -21.02 8.12 -20.63
CA LYS A 99 -20.82 7.09 -19.59
C LYS A 99 -19.60 7.41 -18.74
N SER A 100 -18.53 7.90 -19.36
CA SER A 100 -17.34 8.39 -18.65
C SER A 100 -17.67 9.57 -17.74
N GLU A 101 -18.41 10.57 -18.24
CA GLU A 101 -18.83 11.73 -17.43
C GLU A 101 -19.74 11.35 -16.25
N LEU A 102 -20.68 10.43 -16.46
CA LEU A 102 -21.55 9.93 -15.40
C LEU A 102 -20.79 9.10 -14.37
N ASN A 103 -19.87 8.25 -14.82
CA ASN A 103 -18.95 7.53 -13.92
C ASN A 103 -18.11 8.50 -13.09
N LEU A 104 -17.67 9.61 -13.68
CA LEU A 104 -16.88 10.65 -13.04
C LEU A 104 -17.69 11.43 -11.99
N LEU A 105 -18.99 11.67 -12.24
CA LEU A 105 -19.91 12.23 -11.25
C LEU A 105 -20.24 11.24 -10.12
N ASN A 106 -20.38 9.95 -10.44
CA ASN A 106 -20.59 8.91 -9.43
C ASN A 106 -19.39 8.74 -8.49
N VAL A 107 -18.18 9.10 -8.93
CA VAL A 107 -16.99 9.16 -8.06
C VAL A 107 -17.10 10.22 -6.96
N ASN A 108 -17.89 11.28 -7.18
CA ASN A 108 -18.15 12.31 -6.17
C ASN A 108 -19.23 11.91 -5.14
N ASP A 109 -19.98 10.82 -5.35
CA ASP A 109 -20.96 10.38 -4.37
C ASP A 109 -20.28 9.67 -3.20
N ARG A 110 -20.60 10.10 -1.97
CA ARG A 110 -19.96 9.69 -0.70
C ARG A 110 -20.14 8.21 -0.35
N GLN A 111 -20.73 7.42 -1.24
CA GLN A 111 -21.10 6.01 -1.08
C GLN A 111 -20.39 5.06 -2.04
N LEU A 112 -19.33 5.49 -2.72
CA LEU A 112 -18.50 4.53 -3.42
C LEU A 112 -17.76 3.62 -2.42
N ASN A 113 -18.31 2.42 -2.25
CA ASN A 113 -17.59 1.31 -1.66
C ASN A 113 -16.33 1.03 -2.51
N THR A 114 -15.17 0.90 -1.86
CA THR A 114 -13.87 0.52 -2.43
C THR A 114 -13.97 -0.55 -3.51
N TYR A 115 -14.86 -1.52 -3.34
CA TYR A 115 -15.13 -2.58 -4.31
C TYR A 115 -15.56 -2.07 -5.69
N LYS A 116 -16.44 -1.07 -5.75
CA LYS A 116 -16.90 -0.49 -7.03
C LYS A 116 -15.76 0.22 -7.77
N ILE A 117 -14.93 0.97 -7.04
CA ILE A 117 -13.75 1.64 -7.62
C ILE A 117 -12.79 0.61 -8.20
N MET A 118 -12.53 -0.49 -7.46
CA MET A 118 -11.68 -1.57 -7.95
C MET A 118 -12.24 -2.25 -9.21
N GLN A 119 -13.55 -2.48 -9.26
CA GLN A 119 -14.19 -3.02 -10.47
C GLN A 119 -14.06 -2.06 -11.67
N MET A 120 -14.29 -0.77 -11.47
CA MET A 120 -14.13 0.24 -12.52
C MET A 120 -12.69 0.32 -13.03
N LEU A 121 -11.70 0.28 -12.14
CA LEU A 121 -10.29 0.24 -12.51
C LEU A 121 -9.95 -1.00 -13.34
N ALA A 122 -10.46 -2.17 -12.97
CA ALA A 122 -10.27 -3.40 -13.74
C ALA A 122 -10.90 -3.31 -15.14
N GLU A 123 -12.12 -2.75 -15.26
CA GLU A 123 -12.76 -2.52 -16.54
C GLU A 123 -11.97 -1.55 -17.44
N GLU A 124 -11.53 -0.42 -16.89
CA GLU A 124 -10.76 0.58 -17.65
C GLU A 124 -9.37 0.07 -18.03
N HIS A 125 -8.76 -0.79 -17.21
CA HIS A 125 -7.56 -1.55 -17.58
C HIS A 125 -7.80 -2.47 -18.77
N HIS A 126 -8.88 -3.27 -18.75
CA HIS A 126 -9.23 -4.13 -19.88
C HIS A 126 -9.56 -3.35 -21.16
N ARG A 127 -10.06 -2.12 -21.04
CA ARG A 127 -10.35 -1.22 -22.17
C ARG A 127 -9.14 -0.44 -22.69
N GLY A 128 -7.98 -0.51 -22.02
CA GLY A 128 -6.77 0.24 -22.40
C GLY A 128 -6.82 1.74 -22.05
N ASN A 129 -7.80 2.17 -21.24
CA ASN A 129 -8.04 3.58 -20.89
C ASN A 129 -7.63 3.92 -19.45
N LEU A 130 -7.02 2.98 -18.73
CA LEU A 130 -6.66 3.12 -17.32
C LEU A 130 -5.91 4.42 -17.02
N LEU A 131 -4.92 4.81 -17.84
CA LEU A 131 -4.12 6.01 -17.59
C LEU A 131 -4.94 7.31 -17.67
N GLN A 132 -5.87 7.40 -18.62
CA GLN A 132 -6.76 8.56 -18.74
C GLN A 132 -7.73 8.61 -17.56
N TYR A 133 -8.32 7.46 -17.21
CA TYR A 133 -9.21 7.35 -16.07
C TYR A 133 -8.50 7.72 -14.75
N LEU A 134 -7.28 7.23 -14.54
CA LEU A 134 -6.44 7.59 -13.39
C LEU A 134 -6.13 9.10 -13.38
N SER A 135 -5.80 9.70 -14.52
CA SER A 135 -5.52 11.14 -14.61
C SER A 135 -6.72 11.97 -14.16
N ASN A 136 -7.92 11.60 -14.63
CA ASN A 136 -9.16 12.23 -14.25
C ASN A 136 -9.45 12.07 -12.75
N LEU A 137 -9.29 10.86 -12.20
CA LEU A 137 -9.45 10.60 -10.77
C LEU A 137 -8.48 11.42 -9.91
N ILE A 138 -7.22 11.54 -10.35
CA ILE A 138 -6.20 12.33 -9.66
C ILE A 138 -6.58 13.81 -9.65
N GLU A 139 -7.06 14.36 -10.77
CA GLU A 139 -7.49 15.76 -10.87
C GLU A 139 -8.68 16.03 -9.94
N GLN A 140 -9.68 15.15 -9.94
CA GLN A 140 -10.82 15.24 -9.03
C GLN A 140 -10.38 15.20 -7.57
N LYS A 141 -9.51 14.25 -7.22
CA LYS A 141 -8.97 14.15 -5.87
C LYS A 141 -8.26 15.44 -5.46
N LYS A 142 -7.43 16.01 -6.33
CA LYS A 142 -6.72 17.28 -6.06
C LYS A 142 -7.70 18.44 -5.82
N LEU A 143 -8.72 18.57 -6.66
CA LEU A 143 -9.74 19.60 -6.51
C LEU A 143 -10.53 19.44 -5.20
N HIS A 144 -10.90 18.21 -4.87
CA HIS A 144 -11.58 17.86 -3.62
C HIS A 144 -10.70 18.19 -2.40
N ASP A 145 -9.48 17.66 -2.34
CA ASP A 145 -8.51 17.95 -1.28
C ASP A 145 -8.35 19.48 -1.10
N GLN A 146 -8.22 20.24 -2.20
CA GLN A 146 -8.08 21.70 -2.17
C GLN A 146 -9.33 22.41 -1.63
N ASN A 147 -10.53 21.98 -2.03
CA ASN A 147 -11.78 22.53 -1.52
C ASN A 147 -11.98 22.24 -0.03
N TYR A 148 -11.67 21.02 0.42
CA TYR A 148 -11.71 20.65 1.84
C TYR A 148 -10.72 21.45 2.65
N LYS A 149 -9.45 21.53 2.20
CA LYS A 149 -8.42 22.37 2.81
C LYS A 149 -8.87 23.82 2.97
N ASN A 150 -9.33 24.45 1.88
CA ASN A 150 -9.78 25.84 1.89
C ASN A 150 -10.96 26.06 2.85
N THR A 151 -11.89 25.11 2.92
CA THR A 151 -13.05 25.16 3.81
C THR A 151 -12.61 25.07 5.28
N LEU A 152 -11.76 24.11 5.61
CA LEU A 152 -11.20 23.95 6.97
C LEU A 152 -10.36 25.16 7.38
N HIS A 153 -9.57 25.72 6.47
CA HIS A 153 -8.81 26.95 6.70
C HIS A 153 -9.72 28.13 6.98
N HIS A 154 -10.79 28.28 6.21
CA HIS A 154 -11.77 29.34 6.43
C HIS A 154 -12.47 29.20 7.79
N ALA A 155 -12.87 27.97 8.14
CA ALA A 155 -13.45 27.67 9.45
C ALA A 155 -12.48 28.02 10.59
N ALA A 156 -11.21 27.62 10.50
CA ALA A 156 -10.19 27.95 11.49
C ALA A 156 -9.96 29.46 11.64
N ARG A 157 -10.05 30.22 10.53
CA ARG A 157 -9.93 31.69 10.54
C ARG A 157 -11.13 32.38 11.19
N LEU A 158 -12.35 31.91 10.95
CA LEU A 158 -13.55 32.45 11.60
C LEU A 158 -13.47 32.31 13.13
N LEU A 159 -12.88 31.22 13.60
CA LEU A 159 -12.75 30.91 15.03
C LEU A 159 -11.52 31.56 15.69
N MET A 160 -10.62 32.16 14.90
CA MET A 160 -9.39 32.80 15.40
C MET A 160 -9.65 33.97 16.36
N LYS A 161 -10.80 34.66 16.22
CA LYS A 161 -11.22 35.78 17.08
C LYS A 161 -12.19 35.36 18.18
N GLY A 162 -12.46 34.06 18.31
CA GLY A 162 -13.40 33.50 19.28
C GLY A 162 -12.83 33.43 20.70
N LYS A 163 -13.64 32.92 21.63
CA LYS A 163 -13.19 32.56 22.97
C LYS A 163 -12.16 31.43 22.88
N GLU A 164 -11.08 31.51 23.67
CA GLU A 164 -9.94 30.59 23.61
C GLU A 164 -10.33 29.11 23.73
N ASP A 165 -11.24 28.76 24.64
CA ASP A 165 -11.62 27.35 24.84
C ASP A 165 -12.35 26.77 23.61
N TYR A 166 -13.16 27.58 22.91
CA TYR A 166 -13.81 27.17 21.66
C TYR A 166 -12.83 27.10 20.50
N GLN A 167 -11.86 28.03 20.45
CA GLN A 167 -10.80 27.99 19.47
C GLN A 167 -10.00 26.70 19.59
N LYS A 168 -9.63 26.30 20.82
CA LYS A 168 -8.87 25.08 21.08
C LYS A 168 -9.61 23.84 20.58
N VAL A 169 -10.85 23.63 21.03
CA VAL A 169 -11.66 22.45 20.62
C VAL A 169 -11.80 22.37 19.10
N ALA A 170 -12.05 23.51 18.45
CA ALA A 170 -12.18 23.53 17.01
C ALA A 170 -10.85 23.29 16.29
N TYR A 171 -9.74 23.81 16.79
CA TYR A 171 -8.44 23.57 16.19
C TYR A 171 -8.04 22.12 16.33
N ASP A 172 -8.26 21.50 17.49
CA ASP A 172 -8.03 20.06 17.71
C ASP A 172 -8.83 19.22 16.70
N GLN A 173 -10.10 19.56 16.45
CA GLN A 173 -10.92 18.87 15.43
C GLN A 173 -10.43 19.10 14.00
N ILE A 174 -10.05 20.33 13.66
CA ILE A 174 -9.58 20.67 12.30
C ILE A 174 -8.22 20.03 12.03
N LEU A 175 -7.31 20.02 13.00
CA LEU A 175 -5.98 19.43 12.85
C LEU A 175 -6.05 17.94 12.54
N ASN A 176 -6.94 17.18 13.19
CA ASN A 176 -7.17 15.76 12.90
C ASN A 176 -7.66 15.49 11.46
N ALA A 177 -8.16 16.51 10.76
CA ALA A 177 -8.67 16.38 9.39
C ALA A 177 -7.69 16.93 8.33
N LEU A 178 -6.60 17.57 8.74
CA LEU A 178 -5.60 18.17 7.84
C LEU A 178 -4.36 17.29 7.76
N LYS A 179 -3.77 17.19 6.57
CA LYS A 179 -2.40 16.69 6.41
C LYS A 179 -1.41 17.71 6.95
N THR A 180 -0.21 17.27 7.31
CA THR A 180 0.87 18.11 7.85
C THR A 180 1.15 19.33 6.98
N GLU A 181 1.27 19.17 5.66
CA GLU A 181 1.50 20.24 4.68
C GLU A 181 0.30 21.18 4.47
N ASP A 182 -0.87 20.76 4.96
CA ASP A 182 -2.10 21.54 4.87
C ASP A 182 -2.35 22.35 6.14
N ILE A 183 -1.61 22.15 7.23
CA ILE A 183 -1.77 22.92 8.46
C ILE A 183 -1.30 24.36 8.23
N PRO A 184 -2.16 25.38 8.40
CA PRO A 184 -1.76 26.76 8.17
C PRO A 184 -0.92 27.31 9.32
N GLU A 185 0.02 28.18 8.98
CA GLU A 185 1.02 28.74 9.91
C GLU A 185 0.41 29.40 11.16
N PHE A 186 -0.73 30.08 11.04
CA PHE A 186 -1.38 30.72 12.18
C PHE A 186 -1.92 29.72 13.22
N MET A 187 -2.24 28.49 12.80
CA MET A 187 -2.61 27.41 13.72
C MET A 187 -1.37 26.86 14.42
N VAL A 188 -0.27 26.69 13.68
CA VAL A 188 1.04 26.30 14.25
C VAL A 188 1.47 27.30 15.34
N ARG A 189 1.33 28.61 15.09
CA ARG A 189 1.62 29.66 16.08
C ARG A 189 0.80 29.54 17.36
N SER A 190 -0.41 28.96 17.28
CA SER A 190 -1.26 28.79 18.46
C SER A 190 -0.75 27.69 19.40
N GLY A 191 0.17 26.83 18.95
CA GLY A 191 0.89 25.86 19.78
C GLY A 191 1.97 26.48 20.69
N PHE A 192 2.28 27.77 20.55
CA PHE A 192 3.29 28.47 21.38
C PHE A 192 2.69 29.44 22.41
N LYS A 193 1.36 29.42 22.59
CA LYS A 193 0.66 30.26 23.58
C LYS A 193 0.59 29.58 24.94
N ASP A 194 0.20 30.32 25.99
CA ASP A 194 0.05 29.82 27.37
C ASP A 194 -0.87 28.58 27.47
N LYS A 195 -1.87 28.48 26.58
CA LYS A 195 -2.70 27.28 26.38
C LYS A 195 -2.46 26.74 24.97
N PRO A 196 -1.44 25.89 24.77
CA PRO A 196 -1.07 25.44 23.43
C PRO A 196 -2.13 24.48 22.88
N VAL A 197 -2.39 24.62 21.57
CA VAL A 197 -3.08 23.61 20.77
C VAL A 197 -2.05 22.54 20.41
N SER A 198 -2.40 21.26 20.61
CA SER A 198 -1.49 20.17 20.28
C SER A 198 -1.30 20.08 18.76
N LEU A 199 -0.06 19.90 18.32
CA LEU A 199 0.26 19.58 16.92
C LEU A 199 0.55 18.09 16.73
N SER A 200 0.25 17.24 17.71
CA SER A 200 0.49 15.79 17.61
C SER A 200 -0.13 15.15 16.36
N PRO A 201 -1.33 15.54 15.86
CA PRO A 201 -1.90 14.93 14.65
C PRO A 201 -1.11 15.23 13.38
N ALA A 202 -0.15 16.16 13.43
CA ALA A 202 0.75 16.46 12.32
C ALA A 202 1.88 15.42 12.17
N ALA A 203 2.10 14.58 13.19
CA ALA A 203 3.09 13.52 13.14
C ALA A 203 2.54 12.30 12.40
N SER A 204 3.36 11.70 11.54
CA SER A 204 3.02 10.46 10.84
C SER A 204 4.30 9.66 10.59
N PHE A 205 4.30 8.41 11.03
CA PHE A 205 5.38 7.48 10.81
C PHE A 205 5.52 7.13 9.31
N ARG A 206 4.40 6.89 8.63
CA ARG A 206 4.33 6.69 7.17
C ARG A 206 4.95 7.86 6.42
N ALA A 207 4.61 9.10 6.79
CA ALA A 207 5.17 10.29 6.18
C ALA A 207 6.68 10.42 6.45
N SER A 208 7.11 10.13 7.68
CA SER A 208 8.51 10.18 8.10
C SER A 208 9.38 9.17 7.33
N LEU A 209 8.95 7.91 7.22
CA LEU A 209 9.64 6.90 6.42
C LEU A 209 9.66 7.26 4.93
N THR A 210 8.56 7.78 4.40
CA THR A 210 8.50 8.22 2.99
C THR A 210 9.48 9.37 2.73
N MET A 211 9.56 10.34 3.64
CA MET A 211 10.54 11.42 3.55
C MET A 211 11.97 10.91 3.69
N ARG A 212 12.23 9.94 4.57
CA ARG A 212 13.54 9.29 4.72
C ARG A 212 13.96 8.60 3.42
N MET A 213 13.06 7.88 2.75
CA MET A 213 13.33 7.31 1.43
C MET A 213 13.56 8.38 0.37
N ARG A 214 12.88 9.52 0.45
CA ARG A 214 13.17 10.65 -0.44
C ARG A 214 14.56 11.21 -0.21
N GLN A 215 15.03 11.31 1.04
CA GLN A 215 16.40 11.71 1.36
C GLN A 215 17.41 10.74 0.76
N GLN A 216 17.16 9.42 0.84
CA GLN A 216 18.01 8.42 0.21
C GLN A 216 18.11 8.62 -1.30
N GLN A 217 16.99 8.87 -1.99
CA GLN A 217 17.02 9.12 -3.45
C GLN A 217 17.85 10.35 -3.82
N LEU A 218 17.89 11.37 -2.95
CA LEU A 218 18.63 12.61 -3.18
C LEU A 218 20.12 12.47 -2.86
N THR A 219 20.46 11.71 -1.84
CA THR A 219 21.83 11.58 -1.30
C THR A 219 22.52 10.27 -1.70
N GLN A 220 21.79 9.36 -2.34
CA GLN A 220 22.17 8.00 -2.74
C GLN A 220 22.43 7.01 -1.60
N SER A 221 22.65 7.48 -0.37
CA SER A 221 22.88 6.62 0.78
C SER A 221 22.38 7.26 2.06
N LEU A 222 21.87 6.42 2.97
CA LEU A 222 21.54 6.79 4.34
C LEU A 222 22.47 6.03 5.29
N PRO A 223 22.82 6.58 6.46
CA PRO A 223 23.78 5.96 7.36
C PRO A 223 23.43 4.54 7.81
N GLU A 224 22.14 4.23 7.96
CA GLU A 224 21.63 2.91 8.32
C GLU A 224 21.58 1.92 7.16
N TRP A 225 21.66 2.37 5.91
CA TRP A 225 21.44 1.50 4.74
C TRP A 225 22.50 0.42 4.54
N PRO A 226 23.80 0.67 4.80
CA PRO A 226 24.81 -0.39 4.75
C PRO A 226 24.53 -1.54 5.73
N LEU A 227 23.80 -1.29 6.81
CA LEU A 227 23.45 -2.33 7.80
C LEU A 227 22.38 -3.31 7.31
N ASP A 228 21.70 -3.01 6.19
CA ASP A 228 20.83 -3.98 5.51
C ASP A 228 21.65 -5.12 4.89
N GLN A 229 22.97 -4.91 4.69
CA GLN A 229 23.90 -5.96 4.24
C GLN A 229 24.36 -6.81 5.42
N LYS A 230 24.15 -8.12 5.29
CA LYS A 230 24.32 -9.09 6.37
C LYS A 230 25.73 -9.11 6.97
N GLU A 231 26.76 -9.02 6.14
CA GLU A 231 28.16 -9.04 6.57
C GLU A 231 28.49 -7.80 7.41
N LEU A 232 28.05 -6.62 6.97
CA LEU A 232 28.27 -5.37 7.68
C LEU A 232 27.48 -5.32 8.99
N ALA A 233 26.25 -5.83 8.98
CA ALA A 233 25.41 -6.02 10.16
C ALA A 233 26.09 -6.91 11.20
N TYR A 234 26.57 -8.09 10.79
CA TYR A 234 27.25 -9.06 11.65
C TYR A 234 28.51 -8.48 12.29
N GLN A 235 29.36 -7.85 11.50
CA GLN A 235 30.53 -7.14 12.03
C GLN A 235 30.17 -5.99 12.98
N PHE A 236 29.00 -5.35 12.82
CA PHE A 236 28.54 -4.31 13.72
C PHE A 236 28.08 -4.91 15.06
N VAL A 237 27.23 -5.93 15.03
CA VAL A 237 26.70 -6.56 16.27
C VAL A 237 27.77 -7.34 17.05
N ASP A 238 28.79 -7.88 16.37
CA ASP A 238 29.93 -8.55 17.01
C ASP A 238 30.69 -7.61 17.96
N GLN A 239 30.62 -6.29 17.76
CA GLN A 239 31.26 -5.28 18.63
C GLN A 239 30.48 -5.03 19.92
N PHE A 240 29.23 -5.49 19.99
CA PHE A 240 28.35 -5.39 21.15
C PHE A 240 28.16 -6.73 21.87
N ASP A 241 28.93 -7.76 21.47
CA ASP A 241 28.82 -9.12 22.02
C ASP A 241 27.40 -9.72 21.90
N VAL A 242 26.69 -9.33 20.84
CA VAL A 242 25.35 -9.84 20.55
C VAL A 242 25.48 -11.12 19.74
N ARG A 243 24.90 -12.23 20.26
CA ARG A 243 24.88 -13.52 19.55
C ARG A 243 24.20 -13.37 18.20
N ARG A 244 24.78 -14.00 17.18
CA ARG A 244 24.18 -14.17 15.84
C ARG A 244 24.31 -15.64 15.41
N PRO A 245 23.49 -16.12 14.46
CA PRO A 245 23.59 -17.48 13.97
C PRO A 245 24.95 -17.72 13.33
N TYR A 246 25.52 -18.90 13.55
CA TYR A 246 26.58 -19.39 12.67
C TYR A 246 26.06 -19.45 11.23
N THR A 247 26.83 -18.94 10.27
CA THR A 247 26.51 -18.98 8.85
C THR A 247 27.69 -19.62 8.13
N ASP A 248 27.41 -20.55 7.21
CA ASP A 248 28.44 -21.10 6.34
C ASP A 248 28.74 -20.11 5.20
N ASP A 249 30.03 -19.82 4.98
CA ASP A 249 30.46 -18.92 3.91
C ASP A 249 30.22 -19.54 2.52
N MET A 250 30.10 -20.87 2.43
CA MET A 250 29.86 -21.57 1.18
C MET A 250 28.45 -21.36 0.61
N VAL A 251 28.37 -21.31 -0.71
CA VAL A 251 27.11 -21.44 -1.47
C VAL A 251 27.03 -22.87 -2.01
N TYR A 252 25.90 -23.52 -1.77
CA TYR A 252 25.65 -24.89 -2.18
C TYR A 252 24.68 -24.94 -3.37
N SER A 253 24.91 -25.88 -4.27
CA SER A 253 23.89 -26.34 -5.23
C SER A 253 23.06 -27.44 -4.58
N LEU A 254 21.83 -27.67 -5.06
CA LEU A 254 20.89 -28.69 -4.53
C LEU A 254 21.54 -30.06 -4.33
N ASP A 255 22.38 -30.49 -5.27
CA ASP A 255 23.06 -31.78 -5.21
C ASP A 255 24.15 -31.87 -4.14
N LYS A 256 24.74 -30.74 -3.76
CA LYS A 256 25.90 -30.63 -2.87
C LYS A 256 25.55 -30.20 -1.45
N ILE A 257 24.26 -30.00 -1.14
CA ILE A 257 23.83 -29.64 0.21
C ILE A 257 24.23 -30.75 1.19
N PRO A 258 24.94 -30.41 2.27
CA PRO A 258 25.33 -31.37 3.29
C PRO A 258 24.12 -31.84 4.09
N THR A 259 24.13 -33.12 4.43
CA THR A 259 23.18 -33.71 5.39
C THR A 259 23.68 -33.42 6.80
N LYS A 260 23.23 -32.31 7.38
CA LYS A 260 23.53 -31.93 8.76
C LYS A 260 22.22 -31.60 9.48
N ASP A 261 22.14 -31.98 10.74
CA ASP A 261 21.01 -31.67 11.62
C ASP A 261 21.22 -30.31 12.29
N GLY A 262 20.14 -29.65 12.72
CA GLY A 262 20.20 -28.35 13.39
C GLY A 262 20.63 -27.21 12.48
N ILE A 263 20.20 -27.24 11.21
CA ILE A 263 20.51 -26.17 10.23
C ILE A 263 19.27 -25.60 9.59
N VAL A 264 19.39 -24.36 9.13
CA VAL A 264 18.47 -23.72 8.19
C VAL A 264 19.09 -23.79 6.80
N ILE A 265 18.30 -24.23 5.81
CA ILE A 265 18.67 -24.13 4.40
C ILE A 265 17.77 -23.06 3.79
N LYS A 266 18.36 -22.09 3.10
CA LYS A 266 17.62 -21.01 2.43
C LYS A 266 18.31 -20.57 1.15
N PRO A 267 17.58 -19.95 0.20
CA PRO A 267 18.20 -19.38 -0.99
C PRO A 267 19.14 -18.24 -0.62
N GLU A 268 20.18 -18.02 -1.42
CA GLU A 268 21.08 -16.87 -1.28
C GLU A 268 20.32 -15.54 -1.39
N ASP A 269 19.43 -15.41 -2.40
CA ASP A 269 18.64 -14.20 -2.67
C ASP A 269 17.14 -14.40 -2.37
N GLY A 270 16.81 -15.04 -1.23
CA GLY A 270 15.44 -15.39 -0.86
C GLY A 270 14.69 -14.32 -0.06
N ALA A 271 13.40 -14.11 -0.37
CA ALA A 271 12.50 -13.26 0.41
C ALA A 271 11.17 -13.96 0.78
N GLY A 272 10.55 -13.53 1.88
CA GLY A 272 9.21 -14.00 2.26
C GLY A 272 9.12 -15.49 2.61
N SER A 273 10.20 -16.05 3.19
CA SER A 273 10.33 -17.46 3.58
C SER A 273 10.23 -18.48 2.44
N ARG A 274 10.31 -18.04 1.17
CA ARG A 274 10.30 -18.95 0.02
C ARG A 274 11.60 -19.76 -0.02
N GLY A 275 11.47 -21.09 -0.13
CA GLY A 275 12.62 -21.99 -0.09
C GLY A 275 13.34 -22.08 1.25
N VAL A 276 12.71 -21.66 2.36
CA VAL A 276 13.32 -21.78 3.69
C VAL A 276 12.91 -23.09 4.35
N TYR A 277 13.91 -23.89 4.72
CA TYR A 277 13.74 -25.19 5.34
C TYR A 277 14.46 -25.25 6.68
N LEU A 278 13.77 -25.69 7.73
CA LEU A 278 14.36 -25.94 9.05
C LEU A 278 14.65 -27.44 9.19
N VAL A 279 15.91 -27.83 9.14
CA VAL A 279 16.35 -29.23 9.25
C VAL A 279 16.62 -29.53 10.72
N HIS A 280 15.59 -30.00 11.44
CA HIS A 280 15.78 -30.48 12.81
C HIS A 280 16.58 -31.76 12.83
N SER A 281 16.22 -32.68 11.95
CA SER A 281 16.97 -33.89 11.66
C SER A 281 16.74 -34.33 10.22
N SER A 282 17.54 -35.29 9.74
CA SER A 282 17.33 -35.95 8.44
C SER A 282 15.90 -36.50 8.20
N THR A 283 15.11 -36.70 9.25
CA THR A 283 13.72 -37.20 9.20
C THR A 283 12.65 -36.23 9.71
N LYS A 284 13.05 -35.01 10.10
CA LYS A 284 12.14 -33.95 10.57
C LYS A 284 12.60 -32.61 10.01
N ILE A 285 12.00 -32.21 8.90
CA ILE A 285 12.35 -30.98 8.18
C ILE A 285 11.10 -30.15 8.00
N ALA A 286 11.09 -28.89 8.43
CA ALA A 286 9.94 -28.00 8.22
C ALA A 286 10.12 -27.18 6.94
N ASP A 287 9.20 -27.33 5.98
CA ASP A 287 9.01 -26.41 4.86
C ASP A 287 8.13 -25.25 5.33
N ILE A 288 8.75 -24.10 5.57
CA ILE A 288 8.10 -22.96 6.23
C ILE A 288 7.03 -22.34 5.35
N LYS A 289 7.27 -22.26 4.03
CA LYS A 289 6.32 -21.60 3.13
C LYS A 289 5.06 -22.43 2.93
N ARG A 290 5.20 -23.76 2.86
CA ARG A 290 4.07 -24.68 2.67
C ARG A 290 3.42 -25.11 3.99
N ASN A 291 4.03 -24.79 5.12
CA ASN A 291 3.65 -25.26 6.44
C ASN A 291 3.53 -26.80 6.49
N GLN A 292 4.58 -27.49 6.05
CA GLN A 292 4.61 -28.95 5.95
C GLN A 292 5.87 -29.53 6.59
N THR A 293 5.74 -30.69 7.22
CA THR A 293 6.90 -31.49 7.66
C THR A 293 7.28 -32.50 6.59
N LEU A 294 8.55 -32.52 6.23
CA LEU A 294 9.17 -33.52 5.36
C LEU A 294 9.93 -34.53 6.23
N PHE A 295 9.89 -35.79 5.80
CA PHE A 295 10.38 -36.93 6.57
C PHE A 295 11.66 -37.55 5.99
N SER A 296 12.25 -36.94 4.96
CA SER A 296 13.53 -37.38 4.40
C SER A 296 14.25 -36.28 3.59
N ILE A 297 15.56 -36.45 3.40
CA ILE A 297 16.40 -35.56 2.56
C ILE A 297 15.97 -35.62 1.09
N GLU A 298 15.48 -36.77 0.61
CA GLU A 298 14.96 -36.90 -0.75
C GLU A 298 13.69 -36.07 -0.96
N GLN A 299 12.81 -36.01 0.05
CA GLN A 299 11.64 -35.13 0.02
C GLN A 299 12.06 -33.65 0.01
N LEU A 300 13.04 -33.29 0.85
CA LEU A 300 13.64 -31.95 0.84
C LEU A 300 14.16 -31.58 -0.55
N LYS A 301 15.05 -32.39 -1.14
CA LYS A 301 15.60 -32.12 -2.48
C LYS A 301 14.50 -32.01 -3.55
N LYS A 302 13.45 -32.82 -3.45
CA LYS A 302 12.29 -32.72 -4.35
C LYS A 302 11.55 -31.38 -4.19
N HIS A 303 11.33 -30.92 -2.97
CA HIS A 303 10.68 -29.62 -2.71
C HIS A 303 11.56 -28.46 -3.18
N MET A 304 12.87 -28.52 -2.93
CA MET A 304 13.83 -27.52 -3.43
C MET A 304 13.83 -27.44 -4.95
N GLN A 305 13.77 -28.60 -5.64
CA GLN A 305 13.65 -28.63 -7.09
C GLN A 305 12.30 -28.06 -7.58
N GLN A 306 11.21 -28.28 -6.84
CA GLN A 306 9.90 -27.68 -7.14
C GLN A 306 9.93 -26.16 -6.96
N ASP A 307 10.66 -25.65 -5.97
CA ASP A 307 10.82 -24.21 -5.76
C ASP A 307 11.57 -23.56 -6.93
N LEU A 308 12.65 -24.20 -7.41
CA LEU A 308 13.37 -23.77 -8.62
C LEU A 308 12.46 -23.81 -9.86
N ASN A 309 11.74 -24.91 -10.06
CA ASN A 309 10.88 -25.08 -11.23
C ASN A 309 9.68 -24.12 -11.25
N SER A 310 9.20 -23.70 -10.08
CA SER A 310 8.08 -22.76 -9.96
C SER A 310 8.51 -21.30 -9.99
N GLY A 311 9.82 -21.03 -9.98
CA GLY A 311 10.38 -19.68 -9.86
C GLY A 311 10.15 -19.05 -8.47
N TRP A 312 9.84 -19.86 -7.46
CA TRP A 312 9.85 -19.39 -6.07
C TRP A 312 11.26 -19.13 -5.55
N VAL A 313 12.23 -19.84 -6.11
CA VAL A 313 13.67 -19.64 -5.93
C VAL A 313 14.27 -19.43 -7.33
N GLU A 314 15.03 -18.35 -7.48
CA GLU A 314 15.50 -17.89 -8.80
C GLU A 314 16.67 -18.71 -9.34
N SER A 315 17.59 -19.11 -8.46
CA SER A 315 18.82 -19.82 -8.81
C SER A 315 19.12 -20.97 -7.83
N ASP A 316 19.86 -21.97 -8.30
CA ASP A 316 20.32 -23.10 -7.47
C ASP A 316 21.51 -22.70 -6.57
N GLN A 317 21.27 -21.71 -5.71
CA GLN A 317 22.24 -21.15 -4.77
C GLN A 317 21.64 -21.11 -3.38
N TRP A 318 22.14 -21.98 -2.51
CA TRP A 318 21.63 -22.19 -1.16
C TRP A 318 22.69 -21.86 -0.11
N LYS A 319 22.26 -21.19 0.95
CA LYS A 319 23.03 -20.89 2.15
C LYS A 319 22.58 -21.75 3.31
N ILE A 320 23.51 -21.97 4.24
CA ILE A 320 23.30 -22.77 5.45
C ILE A 320 23.58 -21.92 6.67
N GLU A 321 22.65 -21.95 7.62
CA GLU A 321 22.74 -21.23 8.88
C GLU A 321 22.41 -22.16 10.05
N GLU A 322 22.83 -21.78 11.25
CA GLU A 322 22.43 -22.40 12.50
C GLU A 322 20.91 -22.32 12.67
N LEU A 323 20.28 -23.46 13.00
CA LEU A 323 18.89 -23.47 13.43
C LEU A 323 18.81 -23.12 14.92
N ILE A 324 18.21 -21.97 15.20
CA ILE A 324 18.00 -21.46 16.55
C ILE A 324 16.71 -22.04 17.13
N TYR A 325 16.79 -22.51 18.37
CA TYR A 325 15.68 -23.11 19.10
C TYR A 325 15.25 -22.24 20.27
N GLU A 326 13.94 -22.13 20.46
CA GLU A 326 13.36 -21.66 21.71
C GLU A 326 13.37 -22.76 22.78
N ASP A 327 13.17 -24.01 22.37
CA ASP A 327 13.34 -25.19 23.21
C ASP A 327 14.02 -26.26 22.37
N GLN A 328 15.31 -26.50 22.64
CA GLN A 328 16.09 -27.48 21.88
C GLN A 328 15.59 -28.91 22.13
N THR A 329 15.10 -29.21 23.34
CA THR A 329 14.64 -30.55 23.72
C THR A 329 13.37 -30.92 22.96
N GLN A 330 12.43 -29.98 22.84
CA GLN A 330 11.16 -30.16 22.12
C GLN A 330 11.27 -29.89 20.62
N HIS A 331 12.43 -29.41 20.16
CA HIS A 331 12.67 -28.95 18.79
C HIS A 331 11.68 -27.86 18.37
N ILE A 332 11.41 -26.91 19.26
CA ILE A 332 10.59 -25.73 18.96
C ILE A 332 11.51 -24.67 18.38
N PRO A 333 11.32 -24.27 17.11
CA PRO A 333 12.13 -23.23 16.50
C PRO A 333 11.93 -21.89 17.22
N ALA A 334 12.95 -21.05 17.23
CA ALA A 334 12.87 -19.72 17.80
C ALA A 334 11.77 -18.86 17.14
N ARG A 335 11.08 -18.08 17.97
CA ARG A 335 10.14 -17.02 17.52
C ARG A 335 10.91 -15.80 17.00
N ASP A 336 10.37 -15.10 16.01
CA ASP A 336 10.92 -13.80 15.60
C ASP A 336 10.50 -12.72 16.59
N ILE A 337 11.43 -11.87 17.01
CA ILE A 337 11.15 -10.64 17.76
C ILE A 337 11.68 -9.46 16.94
N LYS A 338 10.80 -8.52 16.59
CA LYS A 338 11.15 -7.35 15.78
C LYS A 338 10.93 -6.08 16.59
N PHE A 339 12.02 -5.41 16.91
CA PHE A 339 12.02 -4.18 17.70
C PHE A 339 11.98 -2.96 16.79
N TYR A 340 10.96 -2.13 16.92
CA TYR A 340 10.86 -0.84 16.27
C TYR A 340 11.60 0.18 17.14
N CYS A 341 12.84 0.46 16.75
CA CYS A 341 13.76 1.28 17.52
C CYS A 341 13.79 2.71 16.97
N PHE A 342 13.68 3.67 17.88
CA PHE A 342 13.62 5.10 17.65
C PHE A 342 14.82 5.77 18.33
N TYR A 343 16.00 5.61 17.74
CA TYR A 343 17.29 6.09 18.23
C TYR A 343 17.48 5.94 19.75
N GLY A 344 17.83 4.71 20.18
CA GLY A 344 18.07 4.39 21.59
C GLY A 344 16.82 4.19 22.45
N LYS A 345 15.63 4.15 21.84
CA LYS A 345 14.36 3.84 22.51
C LYS A 345 13.61 2.78 21.70
N VAL A 346 13.20 1.69 22.33
CA VAL A 346 12.24 0.75 21.72
C VAL A 346 10.84 1.28 22.00
N ALA A 347 10.01 1.49 20.98
CA ALA A 347 8.62 1.91 21.19
C ALA A 347 7.64 0.74 21.03
N LEU A 348 7.84 -0.09 20.01
CA LEU A 348 6.93 -1.15 19.59
C LEU A 348 7.71 -2.43 19.28
N ILE A 349 7.13 -3.57 19.63
CA ILE A 349 7.75 -4.89 19.47
C ILE A 349 6.73 -5.80 18.79
N LEU A 350 7.17 -6.49 17.74
CA LEU A 350 6.39 -7.53 17.09
C LEU A 350 7.01 -8.89 17.37
N GLU A 351 6.22 -9.77 17.95
CA GLU A 351 6.55 -11.18 18.16
C GLU A 351 5.82 -12.03 17.13
N ILE A 352 6.52 -12.96 16.50
CA ILE A 352 6.00 -13.82 15.43
C ILE A 352 6.34 -15.27 15.70
N THR A 353 5.32 -16.12 15.66
CA THR A 353 5.48 -17.57 15.53
C THR A 353 5.26 -17.91 14.06
N ARG A 354 6.21 -18.58 13.42
CA ARG A 354 6.10 -18.99 11.99
C ARG A 354 5.61 -20.42 11.80
N TYR A 355 5.86 -21.26 12.80
CA TYR A 355 5.58 -22.68 12.76
C TYR A 355 5.15 -23.14 14.17
N PRO A 356 4.10 -23.96 14.32
CA PRO A 356 3.33 -24.62 13.24
C PRO A 356 2.27 -23.73 12.58
N GLU A 357 1.96 -22.56 13.11
CA GLU A 357 1.01 -21.61 12.52
C GLU A 357 1.60 -20.20 12.55
N LEU A 358 1.32 -19.41 11.51
CA LEU A 358 1.75 -18.02 11.45
C LEU A 358 0.87 -17.19 12.38
N GLN A 359 1.47 -16.59 13.40
CA GLN A 359 0.77 -15.81 14.41
C GLN A 359 1.61 -14.59 14.82
N TYR A 360 0.93 -13.51 15.20
CA TYR A 360 1.53 -12.23 15.55
C TYR A 360 1.08 -11.76 16.94
N CYS A 361 1.99 -11.15 17.70
CA CYS A 361 1.65 -10.45 18.93
C CYS A 361 2.41 -9.12 18.97
N TRP A 362 1.72 -8.03 19.26
CA TRP A 362 2.33 -6.71 19.36
C TRP A 362 2.41 -6.28 20.82
N TRP A 363 3.55 -5.72 21.20
CA TRP A 363 3.82 -5.27 22.56
C TRP A 363 4.29 -3.82 22.56
N THR A 364 3.84 -3.06 23.56
CA THR A 364 4.51 -1.83 23.94
C THR A 364 5.85 -2.14 24.63
N ARG A 365 6.70 -1.12 24.74
CA ARG A 365 7.95 -1.20 25.52
C ARG A 365 7.75 -1.71 26.95
N ASP A 366 6.62 -1.40 27.58
CA ASP A 366 6.32 -1.78 28.97
C ASP A 366 5.74 -3.21 29.10
N GLY A 367 5.83 -4.00 28.03
CA GLY A 367 5.35 -5.38 28.00
C GLY A 367 3.82 -5.50 28.00
N GLN A 368 3.10 -4.46 27.54
CA GLN A 368 1.64 -4.52 27.40
C GLN A 368 1.24 -4.89 25.96
N PRO A 369 0.33 -5.84 25.75
CA PRO A 369 -0.21 -6.11 24.42
C PRO A 369 -0.90 -4.86 23.84
N ILE A 370 -0.69 -4.59 22.56
CA ILE A 370 -1.29 -3.44 21.87
C ILE A 370 -1.91 -3.85 20.53
N LYS A 371 -3.02 -3.22 20.16
CA LYS A 371 -3.60 -3.38 18.82
C LYS A 371 -3.07 -2.29 17.91
N THR A 372 -2.67 -2.67 16.71
CA THR A 372 -2.01 -1.73 15.80
C THR A 372 -2.77 -1.48 14.50
N GLY A 373 -3.93 -2.11 14.29
CA GLY A 373 -4.58 -2.20 12.99
C GLY A 373 -3.93 -3.21 12.03
N LYS A 374 -2.67 -3.60 12.30
CA LYS A 374 -1.88 -4.52 11.48
C LYS A 374 -1.89 -5.93 12.08
N TYR A 375 -2.20 -6.93 11.25
CA TYR A 375 -2.26 -8.36 11.61
C TYR A 375 -3.31 -8.73 12.69
N GLU A 376 -4.44 -8.02 12.77
CA GLU A 376 -5.43 -8.24 13.84
C GLU A 376 -6.16 -9.60 13.80
N HIS A 377 -6.06 -10.33 12.69
CA HIS A 377 -6.77 -11.60 12.49
C HIS A 377 -5.98 -12.85 12.93
N GLU A 378 -4.70 -12.70 13.24
CA GLU A 378 -3.76 -13.82 13.51
C GLU A 378 -3.06 -13.62 14.87
N LEU A 379 -3.81 -13.14 15.87
CA LEU A 379 -3.26 -12.79 17.18
C LEU A 379 -3.08 -14.02 18.08
N PHE A 380 -1.95 -14.11 18.77
CA PHE A 380 -1.71 -15.08 19.84
C PHE A 380 -1.25 -14.41 21.14
N LYS A 381 -1.21 -15.19 22.23
CA LYS A 381 -0.63 -14.75 23.51
C LYS A 381 0.87 -15.02 23.48
N GLY A 382 1.64 -14.01 23.08
CA GLY A 382 3.09 -14.07 23.13
C GLY A 382 3.65 -13.98 24.56
N GLU A 383 4.97 -13.97 24.65
CA GLU A 383 5.70 -13.83 25.92
C GLU A 383 6.39 -12.47 26.06
N GLY A 384 6.49 -11.70 24.97
CA GLY A 384 7.20 -10.43 24.97
C GLY A 384 8.71 -10.62 25.17
N VAL A 385 9.32 -9.65 25.86
CA VAL A 385 10.77 -9.57 26.06
C VAL A 385 11.05 -9.11 27.48
N ASP A 386 12.24 -9.43 28.00
CA ASP A 386 12.66 -8.94 29.32
C ASP A 386 13.37 -7.58 29.26
N ALA A 387 13.67 -7.04 30.44
CA ALA A 387 14.28 -5.72 30.57
C ALA A 387 15.75 -5.67 30.14
N GLU A 388 16.48 -6.79 30.24
CA GLU A 388 17.89 -6.87 29.85
C GLU A 388 18.00 -6.89 28.33
N GLU A 389 17.12 -7.65 27.68
CA GLU A 389 16.94 -7.68 26.23
C GLU A 389 16.59 -6.30 25.67
N LEU A 390 15.60 -5.61 26.26
CA LEU A 390 15.24 -4.25 25.86
C LEU A 390 16.44 -3.30 25.95
N LYS A 391 17.18 -3.35 27.05
CA LYS A 391 18.34 -2.48 27.27
C LYS A 391 19.44 -2.74 26.23
N MET A 392 19.71 -4.01 25.93
CA MET A 392 20.69 -4.39 24.91
C MET A 392 20.30 -3.85 23.52
N VAL A 393 19.03 -3.99 23.13
CA VAL A 393 18.55 -3.49 21.83
C VAL A 393 18.55 -1.96 21.78
N GLU A 394 18.17 -1.28 22.87
CA GLU A 394 18.25 0.18 22.98
C GLU A 394 19.70 0.67 22.86
N GLU A 395 20.66 0.02 23.51
CA GLU A 395 22.09 0.34 23.41
C GLU A 395 22.62 0.13 21.98
N LEU A 396 22.24 -0.97 21.34
CA LEU A 396 22.61 -1.25 19.95
C LEU A 396 22.06 -0.17 19.00
N SER A 397 20.77 0.18 19.12
CA SER A 397 20.12 1.21 18.30
C SER A 397 20.73 2.60 18.51
N LEU A 398 21.13 2.94 19.74
CA LEU A 398 21.72 4.24 20.08
C LEU A 398 23.07 4.51 19.37
N ASN A 399 23.73 3.44 18.91
CA ASN A 399 25.00 3.47 18.18
C ASN A 399 24.82 3.49 16.65
N ILE A 400 23.60 3.67 16.16
CA ILE A 400 23.28 3.78 14.73
C ILE A 400 22.72 5.20 14.49
N PRO A 401 23.31 6.02 13.60
CA PRO A 401 22.90 7.41 13.36
C PRO A 401 21.67 7.49 12.45
N ALA A 402 20.58 6.87 12.90
CA ALA A 402 19.29 6.90 12.24
C ALA A 402 18.17 7.13 13.26
N PRO A 403 17.18 7.97 12.93
CA PRO A 403 16.04 8.22 13.81
C PRO A 403 15.18 6.98 14.01
N PHE A 404 15.15 6.08 13.03
CA PHE A 404 14.41 4.82 13.11
C PHE A 404 15.21 3.68 12.47
N LEU A 405 15.14 2.51 13.10
CA LEU A 405 15.60 1.24 12.54
C LEU A 405 14.79 0.11 13.17
N ARG A 406 14.31 -0.85 12.37
CA ARG A 406 13.80 -2.10 12.93
C ARG A 406 14.96 -3.08 13.11
N ILE A 407 15.06 -3.70 14.29
CA ILE A 407 16.07 -4.70 14.59
C ILE A 407 15.38 -6.02 14.86
N ASP A 408 15.71 -7.05 14.09
CA ASP A 408 15.05 -8.34 14.10
C ASP A 408 15.95 -9.37 14.79
N PHE A 409 15.37 -10.14 15.69
CA PHE A 409 16.01 -11.19 16.46
C PHE A 409 15.20 -12.49 16.39
N LEU A 410 15.86 -13.58 16.73
CA LEU A 410 15.26 -14.86 17.08
C LEU A 410 15.36 -15.03 18.59
N LYS A 411 14.23 -15.31 19.27
CA LYS A 411 14.20 -15.58 20.70
C LYS A 411 14.53 -17.05 20.95
N SER A 412 15.69 -17.31 21.52
CA SER A 412 16.17 -18.65 21.88
C SER A 412 16.04 -18.94 23.37
N GLU A 413 16.29 -20.18 23.79
CA GLU A 413 16.40 -20.54 25.22
C GLU A 413 17.52 -19.77 25.95
N ASP A 414 18.55 -19.32 25.22
CA ASP A 414 19.70 -18.57 25.76
C ASP A 414 19.58 -17.05 25.57
N GLY A 415 18.40 -16.55 25.17
CA GLY A 415 18.15 -15.13 24.90
C GLY A 415 18.10 -14.77 23.42
N LEU A 416 18.27 -13.50 23.09
CA LEU A 416 18.13 -13.01 21.72
C LEU A 416 19.32 -13.35 20.83
N VAL A 417 19.01 -13.80 19.62
CA VAL A 417 19.97 -14.06 18.55
C VAL A 417 19.69 -13.10 17.38
N PHE A 418 20.65 -12.26 17.04
CA PHE A 418 20.51 -11.24 15.99
C PHE A 418 20.19 -11.85 14.62
N GLY A 419 19.12 -11.37 14.01
CA GLY A 419 18.70 -11.74 12.66
C GLY A 419 19.19 -10.75 11.62
N GLU A 420 18.59 -9.56 11.60
CA GLU A 420 18.85 -8.52 10.60
C GLU A 420 18.54 -7.11 11.13
N PHE A 421 19.13 -6.11 10.47
CA PHE A 421 18.67 -4.73 10.54
C PHE A 421 17.74 -4.48 9.36
N THR A 422 16.64 -3.75 9.57
CA THR A 422 15.71 -3.38 8.50
C THR A 422 15.43 -1.88 8.53
N PRO A 423 16.17 -1.07 7.75
CA PRO A 423 15.97 0.37 7.64
C PRO A 423 14.57 0.76 7.14
N LYS A 424 13.98 -0.07 6.28
CA LYS A 424 12.65 0.15 5.71
C LYS A 424 11.77 -1.09 5.91
N PRO A 425 11.01 -1.17 7.01
CA PRO A 425 10.11 -2.30 7.24
C PRO A 425 9.02 -2.34 6.16
N GLY A 426 8.60 -3.54 5.75
CA GLY A 426 7.47 -3.71 4.84
C GLY A 426 6.12 -3.33 5.47
N ASN A 427 5.17 -2.91 4.63
CA ASN A 427 3.77 -2.65 4.98
C ASN A 427 3.59 -1.69 6.16
N TYR A 428 4.40 -0.64 6.26
CA TYR A 428 4.23 0.38 7.32
C TYR A 428 2.96 1.22 7.12
N ASP A 429 2.34 1.16 5.95
CA ASP A 429 1.08 1.78 5.60
C ASP A 429 -0.15 1.10 6.20
N GLU A 430 -0.02 -0.15 6.68
CA GLU A 430 -1.13 -0.93 7.29
C GLU A 430 -1.43 -0.55 8.76
N PHE A 431 -0.58 0.23 9.43
CA PHE A 431 -0.88 0.70 10.79
C PHE A 431 -2.16 1.54 10.82
N SER A 432 -2.92 1.50 11.91
CA SER A 432 -4.02 2.44 12.14
C SER A 432 -3.50 3.87 12.24
N ASP A 433 -4.37 4.86 12.00
CA ASP A 433 -3.96 6.27 12.06
C ASP A 433 -3.48 6.69 13.46
N GLU A 434 -4.05 6.11 14.52
CA GLU A 434 -3.60 6.33 15.91
C GLU A 434 -2.17 5.82 16.14
N ILE A 435 -1.84 4.63 15.63
CA ILE A 435 -0.48 4.08 15.74
C ILE A 435 0.48 4.83 14.82
N ASP A 436 0.05 5.24 13.62
CA ASP A 436 0.86 6.05 12.71
C ASP A 436 1.24 7.40 13.34
N GLU A 437 0.30 8.07 14.02
CA GLU A 437 0.55 9.31 14.76
C GLU A 437 1.52 9.05 15.92
N TRP A 438 1.28 8.03 16.75
CA TRP A 438 2.12 7.73 17.89
C TRP A 438 3.56 7.40 17.47
N LEU A 439 3.76 6.49 16.52
CA LEU A 439 5.09 6.16 15.99
C LEU A 439 5.73 7.35 15.25
N GLY A 440 4.92 8.23 14.67
CA GLY A 440 5.38 9.49 14.07
C GLY A 440 6.00 10.41 15.11
N ASN A 441 5.39 10.52 16.29
CA ASN A 441 5.96 11.29 17.40
C ASN A 441 7.26 10.66 17.91
N GLU A 442 7.29 9.33 18.06
CA GLU A 442 8.51 8.59 18.43
C GLU A 442 9.67 8.86 17.45
N TYR A 443 9.38 8.92 16.15
CA TYR A 443 10.34 9.28 15.11
C TYR A 443 10.88 10.71 15.27
N LEU A 444 10.00 11.69 15.46
CA LEU A 444 10.40 13.10 15.60
C LEU A 444 11.23 13.33 16.87
N GLU A 445 10.88 12.68 17.97
CA GLU A 445 11.69 12.73 19.19
C GLU A 445 13.07 12.10 19.00
N ALA A 446 13.14 10.96 18.30
CA ALA A 446 14.40 10.28 17.98
C ALA A 446 15.31 11.12 17.08
N ASP A 447 14.75 11.76 16.06
CA ASP A 447 15.49 12.66 15.17
C ASP A 447 16.08 13.86 15.92
N ASN A 448 15.33 14.42 16.88
CA ASN A 448 15.81 15.48 17.76
C ASN A 448 16.95 14.99 18.69
N ARG A 449 16.80 13.82 19.32
CA ARG A 449 17.87 13.20 20.14
C ARG A 449 19.14 12.97 19.32
N LEU A 450 19.01 12.40 18.12
CA LEU A 450 20.12 12.16 17.20
C LEU A 450 20.82 13.47 16.80
N THR A 451 20.03 14.48 16.44
CA THR A 451 20.56 15.81 16.09
C THR A 451 21.34 16.43 17.25
N HIS A 452 20.81 16.35 18.47
CA HIS A 452 21.48 16.84 19.66
C HIS A 452 22.79 16.10 19.93
N ASP A 453 22.82 14.77 19.81
CA ASP A 453 24.02 13.96 19.97
C ASP A 453 25.10 14.32 18.92
N LEU A 454 24.70 14.50 17.65
CA LEU A 454 25.59 14.94 16.57
C LEU A 454 26.17 16.33 16.83
N LEU A 455 25.34 17.29 17.27
CA LEU A 455 25.78 18.65 17.61
C LEU A 455 26.74 18.68 18.81
N ASN A 456 26.60 17.74 19.74
CA ASN A 456 27.53 17.55 20.85
C ASN A 456 28.76 16.70 20.50
N GLY A 457 28.93 16.34 19.22
CA GLY A 457 30.13 15.68 18.72
C GLY A 457 30.17 14.16 18.96
N LYS A 458 29.02 13.51 19.23
CA LYS A 458 28.96 12.04 19.23
C LYS A 458 29.40 11.51 17.87
N LYS A 459 30.30 10.53 17.89
CA LYS A 459 30.83 9.88 16.69
C LYS A 459 30.28 8.47 16.57
N PHE A 460 29.99 8.05 15.34
CA PHE A 460 29.47 6.72 15.02
C PHE A 460 30.56 5.90 14.31
N ARG A 461 31.69 5.74 15.01
CA ARG A 461 32.94 5.21 14.43
C ARG A 461 32.77 3.85 13.74
N LEU A 462 31.85 3.04 14.25
CA LEU A 462 31.56 1.68 13.76
C LEU A 462 31.00 1.66 12.34
N LEU A 463 30.50 2.80 11.85
CA LEU A 463 29.97 3.00 10.50
C LEU A 463 30.85 3.92 9.64
N GLU A 464 31.74 4.72 10.25
CA GLU A 464 32.64 5.64 9.54
C GLU A 464 33.73 4.89 8.75
N ASP A 465 34.25 3.79 9.28
CA ASP A 465 35.35 3.03 8.65
C ASP A 465 34.89 2.13 7.49
N LYS A 466 33.58 1.94 7.31
CA LYS A 466 33.02 0.98 6.33
C LYS A 466 32.44 1.63 5.07
N ASN A 467 32.41 2.97 5.02
CA ASN A 467 31.97 3.74 3.85
C ASN A 467 33.15 4.22 2.98
N LYS A 468 34.38 3.72 3.25
CA LYS A 468 35.56 3.87 2.40
C LYS A 468 35.86 2.54 1.73
#